data_AF-A0A3A4YZ96-F1
#
_entry.id   AF-A0A3A4YZ96-F1
#
_cell.length_a   1.000
_cell.length_b   1.000
_cell.length_c   1.000
_cell.angle_alpha   90.00
_cell.angle_beta   90.00
_cell.angle_gamma   90.00
#
_symmetry.space_group_name_H-M   'P 1'
#
loop_
_entity.id
_entity.type
_entity.pdbx_description
1 polymer ?
#
loop_
_entity_poly.entity_id
_entity_poly.type
_entity_poly.pdbx_seq_one_letter_code
_entity_poly.pdbx_strand_id
1 'polypeptide(L)'
;MRYPLMLVCYVLFLAVTAQGYGYEKGAIFYHSSKGDIIYGRTADLVIPCSVIKAVFGELKSGHAGLYIGDGKIIHAVREGVIETTSENFIPQDDLSAGAKFMGAKVPMDYDDKAKWPAERKDQLILVAKEQVGKWYDLTFHKQTGPDSGDFTCVGLVEYVYEKAGYDITPFGYYQGGPGGKTYTQIYNCESTLFQDWEGINTFAEKVQFSRFEHPLDFSAGLAYDGGKYMFFPYTQYLQTTTVPVATDPAIPVSGGSGDSGGSGCFVATAAFGSVLDPHVEVLRNLRDRYLRFSSVGRSFIRFYSAWSPPIARAISESNVLRFIAKAFLIPIIGAGYMVSSVGPWPSFVLFAAFLGGLAAFFMIRKRRFFTAFKGSLPG
;
A
#
# COMPACT_ATOMS: atom_id res chain seq x y z
N MET A 1 26.50 39.50 -46.04
CA MET A 1 26.36 38.19 -45.38
C MET A 1 26.97 38.26 -43.98
N ARG A 2 26.16 38.50 -42.94
CA ARG A 2 26.63 38.63 -41.53
C ARG A 2 25.64 37.93 -40.59
N TYR A 3 25.45 36.62 -40.75
CA TYR A 3 24.60 35.82 -39.85
C TYR A 3 25.09 34.39 -39.52
N PRO A 4 26.40 34.00 -39.58
CA PRO A 4 26.76 32.65 -39.13
C PRO A 4 27.14 32.58 -37.64
N LEU A 5 27.58 33.68 -37.01
CA LEU A 5 28.15 33.61 -35.65
C LEU A 5 27.10 33.68 -34.53
N MET A 6 26.04 34.47 -34.71
CA MET A 6 24.99 34.60 -33.69
C MET A 6 24.10 33.36 -33.57
N LEU A 7 23.89 32.63 -34.66
CA LEU A 7 23.08 31.41 -34.68
C LEU A 7 23.83 30.23 -34.03
N VAL A 8 25.15 30.17 -34.20
CA VAL A 8 26.01 29.15 -33.57
C VAL A 8 26.13 29.39 -32.05
N CYS A 9 26.21 30.65 -31.59
CA CYS A 9 26.16 30.94 -30.15
C CYS A 9 24.79 30.65 -29.52
N TYR A 10 23.69 30.82 -30.24
CA TYR A 10 22.35 30.49 -29.72
C TYR A 10 22.11 28.97 -29.64
N VAL A 11 22.65 28.20 -30.60
CA VAL A 11 22.61 26.73 -30.58
C VAL A 11 23.57 26.15 -29.53
N LEU A 12 24.73 26.79 -29.27
CA LEU A 12 25.64 26.39 -28.19
C LEU A 12 25.12 26.79 -26.80
N PHE A 13 24.35 27.87 -26.65
CA PHE A 13 23.68 28.21 -25.38
C PHE A 13 22.48 27.29 -25.08
N LEU A 14 21.80 26.77 -26.10
CA LEU A 14 20.75 25.75 -25.94
C LEU A 14 21.30 24.34 -25.70
N ALA A 15 22.58 24.09 -26.00
CA ALA A 15 23.22 22.79 -25.78
C ALA A 15 23.88 22.62 -24.40
N VAL A 16 23.85 23.65 -23.53
CA VAL A 16 24.55 23.64 -22.22
C VAL A 16 23.60 23.58 -21.00
N THR A 17 22.28 23.54 -21.17
CA THR A 17 21.35 23.40 -20.01
C THR A 17 20.28 22.31 -20.17
N ALA A 18 20.52 21.31 -21.01
CA ALA A 18 19.74 20.07 -21.00
C ALA A 18 20.42 18.98 -20.15
N GLN A 19 21.04 19.35 -19.02
CA GLN A 19 21.06 18.42 -17.89
C GLN A 19 19.61 18.42 -17.39
N GLY A 20 18.86 17.41 -17.83
CA GLY A 20 17.41 17.35 -17.63
C GLY A 20 17.06 17.60 -16.17
N TYR A 21 16.26 18.63 -15.94
CA TYR A 21 15.50 18.75 -14.70
C TYR A 21 14.59 17.51 -14.65
N GLY A 22 14.99 16.53 -13.85
CA GLY A 22 14.33 15.23 -13.74
C GLY A 22 15.08 14.31 -12.80
N TYR A 23 14.38 13.63 -11.89
CA TYR A 23 14.94 12.48 -11.21
C TYR A 23 15.42 11.46 -12.25
N GLU A 24 16.60 10.88 -12.07
CA GLU A 24 17.04 9.81 -12.96
C GLU A 24 16.18 8.56 -12.76
N LYS A 25 15.84 7.86 -13.84
CA LYS A 25 15.25 6.52 -13.76
C LYS A 25 16.11 5.67 -12.84
N GLY A 26 15.50 4.91 -11.94
CA GLY A 26 16.19 4.13 -10.92
C GLY A 26 16.37 4.89 -9.60
N ALA A 27 16.16 6.21 -9.52
CA ALA A 27 16.27 6.94 -8.27
C ALA A 27 15.34 6.33 -7.19
N ILE A 28 15.90 6.13 -6.00
CA ILE A 28 15.21 5.56 -4.86
C ILE A 28 14.66 6.69 -4.02
N PHE A 29 13.35 6.74 -3.87
CA PHE A 29 12.66 7.76 -3.10
C PHE A 29 12.44 7.29 -1.67
N TYR A 30 12.57 8.20 -0.71
CA TYR A 30 12.37 7.92 0.70
C TYR A 30 11.46 8.97 1.35
N HIS A 31 10.57 8.53 2.22
CA HIS A 31 9.77 9.43 3.06
C HIS A 31 9.60 8.89 4.48
N SER A 32 9.40 9.80 5.44
CA SER A 32 9.01 9.46 6.81
C SER A 32 7.52 9.15 6.90
N SER A 33 7.10 8.47 7.97
CA SER A 33 5.69 8.20 8.26
C SER A 33 5.03 9.41 8.93
N LYS A 34 3.73 9.29 9.27
CA LYS A 34 2.98 10.38 9.94
C LYS A 34 3.68 10.88 11.20
N GLY A 35 3.70 12.21 11.36
CA GLY A 35 4.41 12.90 12.42
C GLY A 35 5.92 13.00 12.22
N ASP A 36 6.40 12.83 10.99
CA ASP A 36 7.83 12.81 10.63
C ASP A 36 8.64 11.70 11.33
N ILE A 37 7.97 10.58 11.63
CA ILE A 37 8.54 9.45 12.36
C ILE A 37 9.22 8.50 11.39
N ILE A 38 10.45 8.12 11.71
CA ILE A 38 11.19 7.08 10.99
C ILE A 38 12.18 6.40 11.93
N TYR A 39 12.05 5.09 12.05
CA TYR A 39 12.84 4.29 12.98
C TYR A 39 14.35 4.44 12.73
N GLY A 40 15.10 4.66 13.81
CA GLY A 40 16.54 4.94 13.78
C GLY A 40 16.90 6.43 13.82
N ARG A 41 16.04 7.29 13.24
CA ARG A 41 16.08 8.74 13.47
C ARG A 41 15.29 9.10 14.73
N THR A 42 14.09 8.52 14.86
CA THR A 42 13.32 8.51 16.10
C THR A 42 13.67 7.26 16.91
N ALA A 43 13.59 7.37 18.25
CA ALA A 43 13.85 6.23 19.13
C ALA A 43 12.72 5.17 19.06
N ASP A 44 11.49 5.56 18.74
CA ASP A 44 10.36 4.65 18.86
C ASP A 44 10.25 3.70 17.66
N LEU A 45 10.35 2.39 17.92
CA LEU A 45 9.91 1.35 17.00
C LEU A 45 8.39 1.20 17.11
N VAL A 46 7.64 1.90 16.28
CA VAL A 46 6.17 1.78 16.29
C VAL A 46 5.74 0.66 15.35
N ILE A 47 5.83 -0.57 15.88
CA ILE A 47 5.25 -1.75 15.25
C ILE A 47 3.84 -1.96 15.80
N PRO A 48 2.89 -2.42 14.96
CA PRO A 48 1.55 -2.71 15.43
C PRO A 48 1.46 -3.83 16.48
N CYS A 49 0.73 -3.54 17.56
CA CYS A 49 0.54 -4.42 18.73
C CYS A 49 -0.45 -5.60 18.54
N SER A 50 -0.94 -5.87 17.34
CA SER A 50 -1.73 -7.09 17.06
C SER A 50 -1.55 -7.50 15.60
N VAL A 51 -1.72 -8.78 15.25
CA VAL A 51 -1.69 -9.23 13.84
C VAL A 51 -2.71 -8.45 13.02
N ILE A 52 -3.87 -8.12 13.60
CA ILE A 52 -4.88 -7.26 13.01
C ILE A 52 -4.32 -5.86 12.77
N LYS A 53 -3.71 -5.21 13.77
CA LYS A 53 -3.06 -3.91 13.55
C LYS A 53 -1.82 -4.01 12.66
N ALA A 54 -1.15 -5.15 12.53
CA ALA A 54 -0.04 -5.34 11.59
C ALA A 54 -0.55 -5.39 10.15
N VAL A 55 -1.74 -5.94 9.96
CA VAL A 55 -2.46 -6.00 8.68
C VAL A 55 -3.16 -4.67 8.36
N PHE A 56 -3.68 -3.94 9.36
CA PHE A 56 -4.56 -2.78 9.17
C PHE A 56 -4.00 -1.43 9.70
N GLY A 57 -3.00 -1.45 10.56
CA GLY A 57 -2.41 -0.29 11.27
C GLY A 57 -1.06 0.15 10.69
N GLU A 58 -0.78 1.44 10.76
CA GLU A 58 0.41 2.08 10.18
C GLU A 58 1.70 1.64 10.86
N LEU A 59 2.68 1.23 10.05
CA LEU A 59 4.05 1.05 10.49
C LEU A 59 4.74 2.41 10.37
N LYS A 60 5.22 2.96 11.49
CA LYS A 60 5.96 4.22 11.47
C LYS A 60 7.45 4.03 11.21
N SER A 61 7.78 3.16 10.26
CA SER A 61 9.15 2.81 9.88
C SER A 61 9.70 3.65 8.73
N GLY A 62 8.90 4.56 8.16
CA GLY A 62 9.17 5.22 6.87
C GLY A 62 8.81 4.32 5.68
N HIS A 63 9.15 4.79 4.47
CA HIS A 63 8.85 4.10 3.22
C HIS A 63 9.93 4.33 2.16
N ALA A 64 10.03 3.39 1.20
CA ALA A 64 10.91 3.47 0.05
C ALA A 64 10.16 3.15 -1.25
N GLY A 65 10.58 3.75 -2.36
CA GLY A 65 10.02 3.47 -3.69
C GLY A 65 11.04 3.72 -4.79
N LEU A 66 10.79 3.18 -5.97
CA LEU A 66 11.68 3.30 -7.13
C LEU A 66 11.05 4.21 -8.18
N TYR A 67 11.73 5.28 -8.55
CA TYR A 67 11.34 6.14 -9.67
C TYR A 67 11.67 5.49 -11.00
N ILE A 68 10.70 5.42 -11.90
CA ILE A 68 10.83 4.70 -13.18
C ILE A 68 10.87 5.61 -14.41
N GLY A 69 10.83 6.94 -14.22
CA GLY A 69 10.75 7.94 -15.29
C GLY A 69 9.34 8.50 -15.46
N ASP A 70 9.25 9.61 -16.19
CA ASP A 70 7.99 10.25 -16.62
C ASP A 70 6.99 10.52 -15.47
N GLY A 71 7.48 10.92 -14.29
CA GLY A 71 6.62 11.20 -13.14
C GLY A 71 5.98 9.95 -12.53
N LYS A 72 6.56 8.76 -12.74
CA LYS A 72 6.04 7.48 -12.24
C LYS A 72 7.00 6.79 -11.29
N ILE A 73 6.42 6.01 -10.39
CA ILE A 73 7.13 5.19 -9.42
C ILE A 73 6.58 3.76 -9.39
N ILE A 74 7.40 2.83 -8.91
CA ILE A 74 6.98 1.50 -8.45
C ILE A 74 7.39 1.36 -6.99
N HIS A 75 6.46 0.95 -6.15
CA HIS A 75 6.72 0.70 -4.73
C HIS A 75 5.88 -0.47 -4.20
N ALA A 76 6.34 -1.11 -3.13
CA ALA A 76 5.56 -2.13 -2.43
C ALA A 76 4.78 -1.47 -1.30
N VAL A 77 3.46 -1.42 -1.42
CA VAL A 77 2.52 -0.95 -0.38
C VAL A 77 1.61 -2.10 0.01
N ARG A 78 0.70 -1.92 0.97
CA ARG A 78 -0.13 -3.04 1.49
C ARG A 78 -0.96 -3.77 0.43
N GLU A 79 -1.38 -3.07 -0.61
CA GLU A 79 -2.09 -3.60 -1.78
C GLU A 79 -1.22 -4.54 -2.63
N GLY A 80 0.10 -4.49 -2.44
CA GLY A 80 1.10 -5.18 -3.24
C GLY A 80 2.08 -4.20 -3.87
N VAL A 81 2.85 -4.70 -4.83
CA VAL A 81 3.72 -3.90 -5.67
C VAL A 81 2.87 -3.22 -6.74
N ILE A 82 2.86 -1.89 -6.75
CA ILE A 82 2.04 -1.10 -7.68
C ILE A 82 2.90 -0.09 -8.46
N GLU A 83 2.50 0.20 -9.69
CA GLU A 83 2.97 1.37 -10.46
C GLU A 83 1.97 2.51 -10.25
N THR A 84 2.45 3.69 -9.88
CA THR A 84 1.64 4.91 -9.69
C THR A 84 2.41 6.17 -10.07
N THR A 85 1.76 7.33 -10.03
CA THR A 85 2.42 8.63 -10.21
C THR A 85 3.27 8.98 -8.99
N SER A 86 4.37 9.69 -9.18
CA SER A 86 5.26 10.14 -8.11
C SER A 86 4.54 11.06 -7.11
N GLU A 87 3.51 11.78 -7.55
CA GLU A 87 2.69 12.64 -6.69
C GLU A 87 1.98 11.86 -5.58
N ASN A 88 1.73 10.57 -5.83
CA ASN A 88 1.11 9.62 -4.91
C ASN A 88 2.15 8.87 -4.06
N PHE A 89 3.44 9.22 -4.15
CA PHE A 89 4.47 8.60 -3.33
C PHE A 89 4.23 8.87 -1.85
N ILE A 90 3.88 10.12 -1.49
CA ILE A 90 3.37 10.48 -0.17
C ILE A 90 1.88 10.82 -0.31
N PRO A 91 0.97 9.95 0.19
CA PRO A 91 -0.46 10.21 0.16
C PRO A 91 -0.82 11.51 0.90
N GLN A 92 -1.88 12.20 0.46
CA GLN A 92 -2.32 13.46 1.08
C GLN A 92 -2.65 13.32 2.57
N ASP A 93 -3.20 12.18 2.98
CA ASP A 93 -3.50 11.88 4.39
C ASP A 93 -2.22 11.77 5.24
N ASP A 94 -1.14 11.24 4.66
CA ASP A 94 0.14 11.11 5.35
C ASP A 94 0.86 12.47 5.40
N LEU A 95 0.80 13.22 4.29
CA LEU A 95 1.35 14.57 4.18
C LEU A 95 0.69 15.54 5.18
N SER A 96 -0.65 15.54 5.24
CA SER A 96 -1.41 16.38 6.17
C SER A 96 -1.16 16.01 7.65
N ALA A 97 -0.80 14.75 7.91
CA ALA A 97 -0.37 14.29 9.22
C ALA A 97 1.14 14.45 9.47
N GLY A 98 1.87 15.17 8.60
CA GLY A 98 3.25 15.60 8.83
C GLY A 98 4.34 14.65 8.31
N ALA A 99 4.01 13.67 7.46
CA ALA A 99 5.01 12.90 6.73
C ALA A 99 5.84 13.82 5.81
N LYS A 100 7.13 13.52 5.65
CA LYS A 100 8.05 14.34 4.84
C LYS A 100 8.84 13.51 3.86
N PHE A 101 9.03 14.07 2.68
CA PHE A 101 10.00 13.55 1.72
C PHE A 101 11.42 13.75 2.26
N MET A 102 12.19 12.66 2.34
CA MET A 102 13.56 12.69 2.87
C MET A 102 14.60 12.91 1.77
N GLY A 103 14.25 12.57 0.54
CA GLY A 103 15.10 12.74 -0.63
C GLY A 103 15.08 11.53 -1.55
N ALA A 104 15.76 11.70 -2.68
CA ALA A 104 16.02 10.64 -3.64
C ALA A 104 17.50 10.28 -3.62
N LYS A 105 17.84 9.01 -3.82
CA LYS A 105 19.23 8.54 -3.93
C LYS A 105 19.43 7.61 -5.13
N VAL A 106 20.63 7.59 -5.68
CA VAL A 106 21.07 6.64 -6.72
C VAL A 106 22.38 5.99 -6.29
N PRO A 107 22.80 4.86 -6.90
CA PRO A 107 24.14 4.32 -6.75
C PRO A 107 25.24 5.39 -6.78
N MET A 108 26.28 5.24 -5.97
CA MET A 108 27.38 6.22 -5.91
C MET A 108 28.12 6.37 -7.25
N ASP A 109 28.10 5.33 -8.08
CA ASP A 109 28.72 5.33 -9.40
C ASP A 109 27.71 5.50 -10.55
N TYR A 110 26.49 6.00 -10.28
CA TYR A 110 25.40 6.07 -11.28
C TYR A 110 25.69 6.93 -12.52
N ASP A 111 26.61 7.89 -12.40
CA ASP A 111 27.07 8.76 -13.48
C ASP A 111 28.12 8.09 -14.40
N ASP A 112 28.74 7.00 -13.93
CA ASP A 112 29.71 6.24 -14.70
C ASP A 112 28.99 5.42 -15.77
N LYS A 113 28.97 5.93 -17.01
CA LYS A 113 28.32 5.28 -18.16
C LYS A 113 28.89 3.90 -18.50
N ALA A 114 30.12 3.59 -18.10
CA ALA A 114 30.69 2.25 -18.31
C ALA A 114 30.06 1.24 -17.36
N LYS A 115 29.69 1.67 -16.14
CA LYS A 115 29.04 0.82 -15.13
C LYS A 115 27.52 0.88 -15.22
N TRP A 116 26.96 2.04 -15.50
CA TRP A 116 25.53 2.31 -15.61
C TRP A 116 25.16 2.83 -17.02
N PRO A 117 25.35 1.99 -18.05
CA PRO A 117 24.84 2.32 -19.38
C PRO A 117 23.31 2.37 -19.36
N ALA A 118 22.71 3.03 -20.36
CA ALA A 118 21.26 3.24 -20.41
C ALA A 118 20.49 1.91 -20.34
N GLU A 119 21.03 0.86 -20.96
CA GLU A 119 20.46 -0.48 -20.98
C GLU A 119 20.38 -1.11 -19.59
N ARG A 120 21.39 -0.88 -18.73
CA ARG A 120 21.36 -1.34 -17.33
C ARG A 120 20.33 -0.57 -16.51
N LYS A 121 20.20 0.73 -16.75
CA LYS A 121 19.15 1.55 -16.10
C LYS A 121 17.76 1.10 -16.54
N ASP A 122 17.55 0.78 -17.83
CA ASP A 122 16.29 0.22 -18.33
C ASP A 122 16.02 -1.19 -17.79
N GLN A 123 17.06 -2.01 -17.58
CA GLN A 123 16.92 -3.32 -16.94
C GLN A 123 16.40 -3.21 -15.50
N LEU A 124 16.85 -2.23 -14.70
CA LEU A 124 16.29 -1.97 -13.36
C LEU A 124 14.76 -1.78 -13.45
N ILE A 125 14.32 -0.98 -14.42
CA ILE A 125 12.90 -0.65 -14.59
C ILE A 125 12.12 -1.88 -15.03
N LEU A 126 12.68 -2.69 -15.93
CA LEU A 126 12.05 -3.94 -16.37
C LEU A 126 11.88 -4.91 -15.19
N VAL A 127 12.93 -5.13 -14.40
CA VAL A 127 12.88 -5.99 -13.22
C VAL A 127 11.83 -5.48 -12.22
N ALA A 128 11.77 -4.17 -11.97
CA ALA A 128 10.76 -3.58 -11.09
C ALA A 128 9.33 -3.80 -11.63
N LYS A 129 9.12 -3.62 -12.94
CA LYS A 129 7.81 -3.84 -13.59
C LYS A 129 7.35 -5.29 -13.53
N GLU A 130 8.27 -6.25 -13.63
CA GLU A 130 7.95 -7.66 -13.46
C GLU A 130 7.45 -8.01 -12.05
N GLN A 131 7.71 -7.14 -11.06
CA GLN A 131 7.22 -7.34 -9.70
C GLN A 131 5.81 -6.77 -9.50
N VAL A 132 5.29 -5.93 -10.40
CA VAL A 132 3.97 -5.30 -10.26
C VAL A 132 2.87 -6.37 -10.16
N GLY A 133 2.01 -6.23 -9.15
CA GLY A 133 0.95 -7.18 -8.82
C GLY A 133 1.37 -8.28 -7.84
N LYS A 134 2.64 -8.36 -7.45
CA LYS A 134 3.09 -9.20 -6.33
C LYS A 134 2.61 -8.64 -5.00
N TRP A 135 2.52 -9.49 -3.99
CA TRP A 135 1.98 -9.17 -2.68
C TRP A 135 2.97 -8.40 -1.81
N TYR A 136 2.48 -7.87 -0.70
CA TYR A 136 3.28 -7.19 0.32
C TYR A 136 3.56 -8.13 1.49
N ASP A 137 4.83 -8.16 1.94
CA ASP A 137 5.22 -8.94 3.13
C ASP A 137 4.81 -8.19 4.41
N LEU A 138 3.57 -8.43 4.85
CA LEU A 138 3.01 -7.84 6.06
C LEU A 138 3.66 -8.37 7.35
N THR A 139 4.32 -9.52 7.29
CA THR A 139 4.95 -10.18 8.45
C THR A 139 6.45 -9.90 8.54
N PHE A 140 7.06 -9.28 7.53
CA PHE A 140 8.51 -9.06 7.47
C PHE A 140 9.32 -10.36 7.64
N HIS A 141 8.79 -11.50 7.20
CA HIS A 141 9.46 -12.79 7.41
C HIS A 141 10.51 -13.06 6.34
N LYS A 142 10.32 -12.53 5.13
CA LYS A 142 11.25 -12.73 4.01
C LYS A 142 11.99 -11.46 3.69
N GLN A 143 11.29 -10.34 3.78
CA GLN A 143 11.79 -8.97 3.60
C GLN A 143 12.35 -8.64 2.22
N THR A 144 13.10 -9.52 1.54
CA THR A 144 13.82 -9.27 0.27
C THR A 144 13.50 -10.29 -0.85
N GLY A 145 12.63 -11.29 -0.63
CA GLY A 145 12.68 -12.54 -1.40
C GLY A 145 11.46 -12.90 -2.29
N PRO A 146 11.67 -13.25 -3.58
CA PRO A 146 10.63 -13.53 -4.58
C PRO A 146 9.92 -14.90 -4.43
N ASP A 147 10.40 -15.79 -3.56
CA ASP A 147 9.99 -17.21 -3.49
C ASP A 147 8.58 -17.45 -2.91
N SER A 148 7.90 -16.41 -2.43
CA SER A 148 6.42 -16.42 -2.24
C SER A 148 5.70 -15.30 -2.98
N GLY A 149 6.43 -14.42 -3.67
CA GLY A 149 5.85 -13.24 -4.30
C GLY A 149 5.43 -12.14 -3.32
N ASP A 150 6.07 -12.01 -2.16
CA ASP A 150 5.82 -10.94 -1.18
C ASP A 150 7.03 -10.00 -1.06
N PHE A 151 6.82 -8.68 -1.06
CA PHE A 151 7.88 -7.68 -0.90
C PHE A 151 7.58 -6.70 0.22
N THR A 152 8.63 -6.27 0.92
CA THR A 152 8.60 -5.00 1.69
C THR A 152 9.02 -3.86 0.78
N CYS A 153 8.76 -2.61 1.18
CA CYS A 153 9.17 -1.45 0.39
C CYS A 153 10.68 -1.40 0.13
N VAL A 154 11.49 -1.59 1.18
CA VAL A 154 12.96 -1.68 1.07
C VAL A 154 13.43 -2.92 0.34
N GLY A 155 12.75 -4.05 0.56
CA GLY A 155 13.07 -5.31 -0.07
C GLY A 155 12.87 -5.34 -1.57
N LEU A 156 11.82 -4.68 -2.06
CA LEU A 156 11.60 -4.52 -3.48
C LEU A 156 12.77 -3.76 -4.11
N VAL A 157 13.17 -2.65 -3.49
CA VAL A 157 14.29 -1.84 -3.97
C VAL A 157 15.58 -2.66 -3.96
N GLU A 158 15.87 -3.35 -2.85
CA GLU A 158 17.06 -4.19 -2.72
C GLU A 158 17.09 -5.27 -3.82
N TYR A 159 15.99 -6.00 -3.98
CA TYR A 159 15.86 -7.04 -4.99
C TYR A 159 16.11 -6.52 -6.41
N VAL A 160 15.52 -5.38 -6.77
CA VAL A 160 15.68 -4.81 -8.12
C VAL A 160 17.15 -4.48 -8.41
N TYR A 161 17.85 -3.90 -7.44
CA TYR A 161 19.25 -3.53 -7.59
C TYR A 161 20.19 -4.74 -7.54
N GLU A 162 19.94 -5.72 -6.66
CA GLU A 162 20.68 -6.98 -6.63
C GLU A 162 20.59 -7.71 -7.97
N LYS A 163 19.42 -7.73 -8.61
CA LYS A 163 19.24 -8.31 -9.96
C LYS A 163 19.97 -7.53 -11.05
N ALA A 164 20.20 -6.24 -10.85
CA ALA A 164 21.06 -5.44 -11.70
C ALA A 164 22.55 -5.54 -11.31
N GLY A 165 22.92 -6.39 -10.35
CA GLY A 165 24.31 -6.59 -9.92
C GLY A 165 24.86 -5.42 -9.10
N TYR A 166 24.01 -4.73 -8.35
CA TYR A 166 24.41 -3.67 -7.43
C TYR A 166 23.85 -3.92 -6.04
N ASP A 167 24.71 -3.86 -5.04
CA ASP A 167 24.34 -4.02 -3.63
C ASP A 167 24.15 -2.64 -3.02
N ILE A 168 22.90 -2.28 -2.67
CA ILE A 168 22.63 -1.01 -2.01
C ILE A 168 23.02 -1.12 -0.54
N THR A 169 22.61 -2.19 0.12
CA THR A 169 22.79 -2.36 1.54
C THR A 169 23.59 -3.62 1.80
N PRO A 170 24.92 -3.49 1.95
CA PRO A 170 25.79 -4.63 2.21
C PRO A 170 25.21 -5.50 3.32
N PHE A 171 24.96 -6.76 2.97
CA PHE A 171 24.21 -7.68 3.82
C PHE A 171 24.87 -7.81 5.20
N GLY A 172 24.06 -7.70 6.26
CA GLY A 172 24.57 -7.78 7.62
C GLY A 172 23.47 -7.74 8.66
N TYR A 173 23.76 -8.37 9.80
CA TYR A 173 22.88 -8.41 10.98
C TYR A 173 23.55 -7.71 12.15
N TYR A 174 22.82 -6.82 12.81
CA TYR A 174 23.28 -6.17 14.03
C TYR A 174 22.48 -6.65 15.24
N GLN A 175 23.19 -7.21 16.21
CA GLN A 175 22.62 -7.77 17.44
C GLN A 175 22.71 -6.82 18.64
N GLY A 176 23.53 -5.76 18.54
CA GLY A 176 23.86 -4.82 19.61
C GLY A 176 25.38 -4.69 19.81
N GLY A 177 25.81 -3.68 20.59
CA GLY A 177 27.22 -3.44 20.91
C GLY A 177 27.84 -2.20 20.24
N PRO A 178 29.18 -2.17 20.04
CA PRO A 178 29.84 -1.06 19.37
C PRO A 178 29.37 -0.92 17.91
N GLY A 179 29.20 0.32 17.44
CA GLY A 179 28.85 0.60 16.04
C GLY A 179 27.36 0.77 15.75
N GLY A 180 26.50 0.73 16.78
CA GLY A 180 25.08 1.08 16.67
C GLY A 180 24.48 1.52 18.00
N LYS A 181 23.15 1.49 18.08
CA LYS A 181 22.36 1.84 19.25
C LYS A 181 21.61 0.59 19.72
N THR A 182 21.53 0.44 21.04
CA THR A 182 20.70 -0.56 21.70
C THR A 182 19.94 0.16 22.80
N TYR A 183 18.64 -0.05 22.87
CA TYR A 183 17.80 0.60 23.85
C TYR A 183 16.58 -0.25 24.18
N THR A 184 16.11 -0.08 25.41
CA THR A 184 14.89 -0.71 25.90
C THR A 184 13.69 0.15 25.50
N GLN A 185 12.67 -0.49 24.96
CA GLN A 185 11.39 0.13 24.66
C GLN A 185 10.29 -0.59 25.43
N ILE A 186 9.37 0.19 26.00
CA ILE A 186 8.18 -0.34 26.65
C ILE A 186 7.06 -0.43 25.61
N TYR A 187 6.53 -1.63 25.46
CA TYR A 187 5.39 -1.94 24.62
C TYR A 187 4.17 -2.18 25.50
N ASN A 188 3.17 -1.32 25.34
CA ASN A 188 1.85 -1.50 25.96
C ASN A 188 0.88 -1.99 24.88
N CYS A 189 0.74 -3.30 24.75
CA CYS A 189 0.05 -3.93 23.63
C CYS A 189 -1.18 -4.72 24.09
N GLU A 190 -2.17 -4.87 23.22
CA GLU A 190 -3.31 -5.77 23.47
C GLU A 190 -2.85 -7.23 23.67
N SER A 191 -1.81 -7.65 22.93
CA SER A 191 -1.20 -8.98 23.07
C SER A 191 -0.55 -9.21 24.43
N THR A 192 -0.16 -8.15 25.14
CA THR A 192 0.37 -8.20 26.51
C THR A 192 -0.72 -7.89 27.54
N LEU A 193 -2.00 -7.94 27.14
CA LEU A 193 -3.14 -7.54 27.96
C LEU A 193 -3.02 -6.11 28.51
N PHE A 194 -2.42 -5.21 27.71
CA PHE A 194 -2.11 -3.83 28.08
C PHE A 194 -1.19 -3.71 29.30
N GLN A 195 -0.43 -4.75 29.60
CA GLN A 195 0.69 -4.69 30.54
C GLN A 195 1.93 -4.21 29.83
N ASP A 196 2.74 -3.42 30.53
CA ASP A 196 4.02 -2.94 30.04
C ASP A 196 4.95 -4.14 29.82
N TRP A 197 5.44 -4.27 28.60
CA TRP A 197 6.39 -5.30 28.20
C TRP A 197 7.65 -4.64 27.67
N GLU A 198 8.78 -4.94 28.28
CA GLU A 198 10.07 -4.40 27.87
C GLU A 198 10.67 -5.26 26.77
N GLY A 199 11.04 -4.63 25.65
CA GLY A 199 11.81 -5.24 24.58
C GLY A 199 13.08 -4.48 24.30
N ILE A 200 14.14 -5.21 23.95
CA ILE A 200 15.42 -4.64 23.53
C ILE A 200 15.44 -4.50 22.01
N ASN A 201 15.51 -3.25 21.56
CA ASN A 201 15.63 -2.90 20.17
C ASN A 201 17.04 -2.43 19.83
N THR A 202 17.47 -2.71 18.61
CA THR A 202 18.75 -2.28 18.10
C THR A 202 18.58 -1.50 16.80
N PHE A 203 19.56 -0.67 16.49
CA PHE A 203 19.66 0.03 15.23
C PHE A 203 21.13 0.28 14.90
N ALA A 204 21.57 -0.07 13.69
CA ALA A 204 22.89 0.29 13.21
C ALA A 204 22.82 0.77 11.76
N GLU A 205 23.51 1.86 11.48
CA GLU A 205 23.44 2.55 10.19
C GLU A 205 24.12 1.79 9.05
N LYS A 206 25.05 0.87 9.38
CA LYS A 206 25.92 0.19 8.42
C LYS A 206 25.48 -1.22 8.03
N VAL A 207 24.41 -1.73 8.62
CA VAL A 207 23.95 -3.11 8.37
C VAL A 207 22.57 -3.10 7.76
N GLN A 208 22.19 -4.15 7.06
CA GLN A 208 20.85 -4.26 6.50
C GLN A 208 19.78 -4.52 7.58
N PHE A 209 20.05 -5.45 8.49
CA PHE A 209 19.06 -5.97 9.42
C PHE A 209 19.38 -5.58 10.85
N SER A 210 18.42 -4.93 11.51
CA SER A 210 18.53 -4.61 12.94
C SER A 210 17.66 -5.55 13.77
N ARG A 211 18.22 -6.07 14.87
CA ARG A 211 17.50 -6.90 15.83
C ARG A 211 16.45 -6.08 16.56
N PHE A 212 15.27 -6.64 16.74
CA PHE A 212 14.21 -6.06 17.55
C PHE A 212 13.52 -7.13 18.39
N GLU A 213 12.89 -6.69 19.46
CA GLU A 213 12.09 -7.53 20.34
C GLU A 213 10.69 -6.93 20.42
N HIS A 214 9.68 -7.78 20.25
CA HIS A 214 8.29 -7.36 20.23
C HIS A 214 7.39 -8.50 20.76
N PRO A 215 6.27 -8.21 21.44
CA PRO A 215 5.32 -9.22 21.90
C PRO A 215 4.69 -10.12 20.82
N LEU A 216 4.97 -9.86 19.53
CA LEU A 216 4.43 -10.58 18.38
C LEU A 216 5.55 -11.18 17.50
N ASP A 217 6.74 -11.36 18.07
CA ASP A 217 7.91 -11.95 17.42
C ASP A 217 7.61 -13.27 16.70
N PHE A 218 6.69 -14.09 17.21
CA PHE A 218 6.23 -15.33 16.58
C PHE A 218 5.60 -15.13 15.19
N SER A 219 5.12 -13.91 14.88
CA SER A 219 4.39 -13.56 13.66
C SER A 219 5.01 -12.41 12.86
N ALA A 220 6.09 -11.80 13.37
CA ALA A 220 6.76 -10.67 12.74
C ALA A 220 8.29 -10.80 12.78
N GLY A 221 8.92 -10.35 11.69
CA GLY A 221 10.38 -10.25 11.57
C GLY A 221 11.08 -11.50 11.03
N LEU A 222 12.20 -11.26 10.37
CA LEU A 222 13.05 -12.30 9.80
C LEU A 222 13.74 -13.04 10.95
N ALA A 223 13.58 -14.37 10.99
CA ALA A 223 14.27 -15.20 11.96
C ALA A 223 15.71 -15.47 11.50
N TYR A 224 16.68 -15.11 12.34
CA TYR A 224 18.10 -15.35 12.08
C TYR A 224 18.84 -15.48 13.41
N ASP A 225 19.76 -16.45 13.55
CA ASP A 225 20.62 -16.62 14.74
C ASP A 225 19.90 -16.45 16.10
N GLY A 226 18.74 -17.10 16.25
CA GLY A 226 17.94 -17.07 17.48
C GLY A 226 17.22 -15.74 17.78
N GLY A 227 17.28 -14.74 16.89
CA GLY A 227 16.62 -13.45 17.05
C GLY A 227 15.66 -13.08 15.91
N LYS A 228 14.95 -11.97 16.09
CA LYS A 228 14.10 -11.34 15.06
C LYS A 228 14.71 -10.06 14.55
N TYR A 229 14.66 -9.89 13.23
CA TYR A 229 15.29 -8.80 12.54
C TYR A 229 14.34 -8.12 11.57
N MET A 230 14.59 -6.83 11.35
CA MET A 230 13.84 -6.02 10.39
C MET A 230 14.78 -5.10 9.63
N PHE A 231 14.49 -4.92 8.35
CA PHE A 231 15.16 -4.02 7.43
C PHE A 231 14.35 -2.74 7.32
N PHE A 232 14.98 -1.62 7.65
CA PHE A 232 14.32 -0.34 7.75
C PHE A 232 14.70 0.61 6.59
N PRO A 233 13.74 1.40 6.06
CA PRO A 233 13.99 2.42 5.05
C PRO A 233 15.12 3.39 5.43
N TYR A 234 15.20 3.79 6.70
CA TYR A 234 16.23 4.72 7.13
C TYR A 234 17.63 4.12 7.01
N THR A 235 17.79 2.84 7.30
CA THR A 235 19.09 2.19 7.17
C THR A 235 19.53 2.12 5.71
N GLN A 236 18.62 1.79 4.78
CA GLN A 236 18.89 1.83 3.35
C GLN A 236 19.24 3.26 2.88
N TYR A 237 18.51 4.27 3.36
CA TYR A 237 18.76 5.69 3.05
C TYR A 237 20.16 6.17 3.48
N LEU A 238 20.68 5.67 4.61
CA LEU A 238 21.98 6.08 5.15
C LEU A 238 23.18 5.44 4.44
N GLN A 239 22.98 4.46 3.56
CA GLN A 239 24.09 3.75 2.93
C GLN A 239 24.99 4.67 2.09
N THR A 240 26.30 4.48 2.23
CA THR A 240 27.32 5.24 1.47
C THR A 240 27.50 4.74 0.04
N THR A 241 27.01 3.53 -0.26
CA THR A 241 26.85 2.98 -1.60
C THR A 241 25.88 3.79 -2.47
N THR A 242 25.11 4.72 -1.90
CA THR A 242 24.20 5.59 -2.64
C THR A 242 24.45 7.05 -2.29
N VAL A 243 24.24 7.92 -3.28
CA VAL A 243 24.42 9.36 -3.18
C VAL A 243 23.08 10.07 -3.39
N PRO A 244 22.84 11.21 -2.71
CA PRO A 244 21.62 11.98 -2.89
C PRO A 244 21.55 12.59 -4.29
N VAL A 245 20.33 12.64 -4.83
CA VAL A 245 20.00 13.34 -6.07
C VAL A 245 19.28 14.63 -5.71
N ALA A 246 19.53 15.70 -6.48
CA ALA A 246 18.83 16.97 -6.31
C ALA A 246 17.31 16.76 -6.45
N THR A 247 16.53 17.36 -5.56
CA THR A 247 15.08 17.34 -5.65
C THR A 247 14.64 18.15 -6.86
N ASP A 248 13.82 17.54 -7.72
CA ASP A 248 13.26 18.22 -8.88
C ASP A 248 11.89 18.85 -8.52
N PRO A 249 11.77 20.18 -8.51
CA PRO A 249 10.48 20.84 -8.25
C PRO A 249 9.44 20.59 -9.34
N ALA A 250 9.83 20.13 -10.54
CA ALA A 250 8.91 19.82 -11.63
C ALA A 250 8.25 18.43 -11.48
N ILE A 251 8.82 17.54 -10.67
CA ILE A 251 8.26 16.20 -10.42
C ILE A 251 7.69 16.18 -8.99
N PRO A 252 6.35 16.23 -8.83
CA PRO A 252 5.77 16.20 -7.51
C PRO A 252 5.99 14.82 -6.91
N VAL A 253 6.39 14.81 -5.64
CA VAL A 253 6.60 13.59 -4.83
C VAL A 253 5.53 13.43 -3.75
N SER A 254 4.61 14.38 -3.67
CA SER A 254 3.58 14.46 -2.64
C SER A 254 2.45 15.37 -3.08
N GLY A 255 1.25 15.15 -2.54
CA GLY A 255 0.18 16.14 -2.61
C GLY A 255 -0.61 16.18 -3.92
N GLY A 256 -0.56 15.12 -4.72
CA GLY A 256 -1.50 14.94 -5.82
C GLY A 256 -2.95 14.93 -5.30
N SER A 257 -3.76 15.90 -5.70
CA SER A 257 -5.21 15.93 -5.44
C SER A 257 -5.97 15.02 -6.41
N GLY A 258 -5.48 13.79 -6.60
CA GLY A 258 -5.90 12.91 -7.68
C GLY A 258 -5.79 11.45 -7.31
N ASP A 259 -6.96 10.89 -6.99
CA ASP A 259 -7.23 9.45 -6.91
C ASP A 259 -6.23 8.72 -6.02
N SER A 260 -6.47 8.79 -4.71
CA SER A 260 -5.94 7.77 -3.83
C SER A 260 -6.17 6.42 -4.52
N GLY A 261 -5.10 5.66 -4.70
CA GLY A 261 -5.15 4.22 -4.81
C GLY A 261 -5.72 3.58 -3.53
N GLY A 262 -6.77 4.18 -2.97
CA GLY A 262 -7.64 3.63 -1.97
C GLY A 262 -8.37 2.48 -2.62
N SER A 263 -7.77 1.32 -2.51
CA SER A 263 -8.38 0.01 -2.68
C SER A 263 -9.62 -0.11 -1.77
N GLY A 264 -10.73 0.60 -2.06
CA GLY A 264 -11.72 0.92 -1.02
C GLY A 264 -13.05 1.45 -1.55
N CYS A 265 -13.87 0.57 -2.12
CA CYS A 265 -15.30 0.81 -2.37
C CYS A 265 -15.66 2.18 -3.00
N PHE A 266 -15.04 2.54 -4.13
CA PHE A 266 -15.22 3.83 -4.84
C PHE A 266 -16.69 4.26 -5.04
N VAL A 267 -17.55 3.35 -5.48
CA VAL A 267 -18.99 3.61 -5.68
C VAL A 267 -19.69 3.91 -4.36
N ALA A 268 -19.32 3.22 -3.28
CA ALA A 268 -19.92 3.42 -1.97
C ALA A 268 -19.45 4.75 -1.36
N THR A 269 -18.16 5.07 -1.47
CA THR A 269 -17.62 6.37 -1.06
C THR A 269 -18.29 7.52 -1.81
N ALA A 270 -18.50 7.40 -3.13
CA ALA A 270 -19.20 8.40 -3.92
C ALA A 270 -20.70 8.50 -3.57
N ALA A 271 -21.32 7.38 -3.16
CA ALA A 271 -22.73 7.35 -2.77
C ALA A 271 -22.97 7.96 -1.38
N PHE A 272 -22.15 7.60 -0.39
CA PHE A 272 -22.32 7.99 1.02
C PHE A 272 -21.55 9.27 1.40
N GLY A 273 -20.60 9.69 0.57
CA GLY A 273 -19.90 10.97 0.70
C GLY A 273 -18.71 10.96 1.67
N SER A 274 -18.42 9.83 2.31
CA SER A 274 -17.28 9.66 3.20
C SER A 274 -16.73 8.24 3.12
N VAL A 275 -15.40 8.11 3.16
CA VAL A 275 -14.70 6.82 3.26
C VAL A 275 -14.90 6.18 4.65
N LEU A 276 -15.18 7.01 5.66
CA LEU A 276 -15.42 6.62 7.05
C LEU A 276 -16.91 6.40 7.36
N ASP A 277 -17.76 6.40 6.35
CA ASP A 277 -19.18 6.13 6.57
C ASP A 277 -19.38 4.68 7.06
N PRO A 278 -20.17 4.44 8.12
CA PRO A 278 -20.41 3.09 8.65
C PRO A 278 -20.89 2.09 7.59
N HIS A 279 -21.62 2.56 6.58
CA HIS A 279 -22.07 1.73 5.46
C HIS A 279 -20.94 1.30 4.54
N VAL A 280 -19.95 2.18 4.32
CA VAL A 280 -18.75 1.88 3.54
C VAL A 280 -17.86 0.90 4.31
N GLU A 281 -17.78 1.04 5.63
CA GLU A 281 -17.04 0.12 6.49
C GLU A 281 -17.59 -1.32 6.46
N VAL A 282 -18.91 -1.51 6.41
CA VAL A 282 -19.53 -2.85 6.25
C VAL A 282 -19.12 -3.51 4.93
N LEU A 283 -19.11 -2.76 3.82
CA LEU A 283 -18.72 -3.29 2.51
C LEU A 283 -17.22 -3.60 2.44
N ARG A 284 -16.38 -2.78 3.07
CA ARG A 284 -14.95 -3.03 3.22
C ARG A 284 -14.71 -4.33 4.00
N ASN A 285 -15.41 -4.51 5.11
CA ASN A 285 -15.37 -5.73 5.91
C ASN A 285 -15.77 -6.97 5.12
N LEU A 286 -16.85 -6.90 4.34
CA LEU A 286 -17.29 -8.00 3.47
C LEU A 286 -16.21 -8.36 2.43
N ARG A 287 -15.63 -7.34 1.81
CA ARG A 287 -14.55 -7.52 0.83
C ARG A 287 -13.34 -8.18 1.47
N ASP A 288 -12.88 -7.62 2.58
CA ASP A 288 -11.61 -8.00 3.20
C ASP A 288 -11.70 -9.38 3.87
N ARG A 289 -12.86 -9.74 4.42
CA ARG A 289 -13.06 -11.03 5.12
C ARG A 289 -13.54 -12.18 4.24
N TYR A 290 -14.25 -11.92 3.14
CA TYR A 290 -14.87 -13.00 2.33
C TYR A 290 -14.45 -12.98 0.87
N LEU A 291 -14.44 -11.81 0.22
CA LEU A 291 -14.11 -11.72 -1.21
C LEU A 291 -12.60 -11.85 -1.46
N ARG A 292 -11.75 -11.35 -0.57
CA ARG A 292 -10.29 -11.42 -0.71
C ARG A 292 -9.75 -12.86 -0.76
N PHE A 293 -10.35 -13.77 0.00
CA PHE A 293 -9.86 -15.15 0.14
C PHE A 293 -10.33 -16.10 -0.98
N SER A 294 -11.36 -15.74 -1.76
CA SER A 294 -11.87 -16.57 -2.87
C SER A 294 -11.32 -16.13 -4.24
N SER A 295 -11.05 -17.08 -5.14
CA SER A 295 -10.56 -16.80 -6.51
C SER A 295 -11.56 -15.97 -7.34
N VAL A 296 -12.85 -16.25 -7.17
CA VAL A 296 -13.96 -15.50 -7.77
C VAL A 296 -14.04 -14.09 -7.17
N GLY A 297 -13.93 -13.96 -5.84
CA GLY A 297 -13.95 -12.67 -5.16
C GLY A 297 -12.77 -11.77 -5.54
N ARG A 298 -11.56 -12.32 -5.72
CA ARG A 298 -10.40 -11.57 -6.24
C ARG A 298 -10.61 -11.05 -7.65
N SER A 299 -11.18 -11.86 -8.54
CA SER A 299 -11.49 -11.45 -9.92
C SER A 299 -12.54 -10.33 -9.94
N PHE A 300 -13.58 -10.44 -9.08
CA PHE A 300 -14.57 -9.39 -8.89
C PHE A 300 -13.95 -8.09 -8.35
N ILE A 301 -13.07 -8.16 -7.35
CA ILE A 301 -12.37 -6.99 -6.79
C ILE A 301 -11.53 -6.29 -7.86
N ARG A 302 -10.78 -7.06 -8.67
CA ARG A 302 -9.96 -6.51 -9.76
C ARG A 302 -10.81 -5.82 -10.81
N PHE A 303 -11.89 -6.47 -11.25
CA PHE A 303 -12.83 -5.88 -12.19
C PHE A 303 -13.48 -4.61 -11.62
N TYR A 304 -13.99 -4.68 -10.39
CA TYR A 304 -14.58 -3.54 -9.70
C TYR A 304 -13.61 -2.37 -9.60
N SER A 305 -12.35 -2.61 -9.21
CA SER A 305 -11.36 -1.55 -9.04
C SER A 305 -10.92 -0.93 -10.37
N ALA A 306 -10.93 -1.70 -11.47
CA ALA A 306 -10.58 -1.20 -12.79
C ALA A 306 -11.68 -0.32 -13.41
N TRP A 307 -12.96 -0.65 -13.18
CA TRP A 307 -14.09 -0.01 -13.87
C TRP A 307 -14.90 0.96 -13.01
N SER A 308 -14.82 0.87 -11.68
CA SER A 308 -15.59 1.73 -10.78
C SER A 308 -15.13 3.20 -10.68
N PRO A 309 -13.85 3.60 -10.86
CA PRO A 309 -13.45 5.00 -10.73
C PRO A 309 -14.17 6.00 -11.66
N PRO A 310 -14.37 5.74 -12.98
CA PRO A 310 -15.14 6.65 -13.82
C PRO A 310 -16.63 6.70 -13.44
N ILE A 311 -17.19 5.58 -12.96
CA ILE A 311 -18.59 5.49 -12.51
C ILE A 311 -18.78 6.26 -11.20
N ALA A 312 -17.83 6.16 -10.27
CA ALA A 312 -17.85 6.87 -9.00
C ALA A 312 -17.81 8.40 -9.18
N ARG A 313 -17.04 8.90 -10.15
CA ARG A 313 -17.02 10.32 -10.53
C ARG A 313 -18.41 10.80 -10.97
N ALA A 314 -19.04 10.10 -11.90
CA ALA A 314 -20.40 10.44 -12.36
C ALA A 314 -21.45 10.41 -11.23
N ILE A 315 -21.32 9.50 -10.26
CA ILE A 315 -22.21 9.42 -9.10
C ILE A 315 -21.97 10.58 -8.12
N SER A 316 -20.72 11.00 -7.95
CA SER A 316 -20.36 12.09 -7.03
C SER A 316 -20.92 13.45 -7.46
N GLU A 317 -21.10 13.66 -8.77
CA GLU A 317 -21.55 14.93 -9.37
C GLU A 317 -23.09 15.07 -9.42
N SER A 318 -23.85 13.98 -9.25
CA SER A 318 -25.31 14.00 -9.38
C SER A 318 -26.03 13.41 -8.16
N ASN A 319 -26.91 14.21 -7.56
CA ASN A 319 -27.78 13.78 -6.45
C ASN A 319 -28.73 12.63 -6.82
N VAL A 320 -29.19 12.55 -8.08
CA VAL A 320 -30.07 11.47 -8.55
C VAL A 320 -29.32 10.15 -8.63
N LEU A 321 -28.16 10.13 -9.31
CA LEU A 321 -27.27 8.96 -9.33
C LEU A 321 -26.82 8.53 -7.92
N ARG A 322 -26.55 9.47 -7.02
CA ARG A 322 -26.24 9.17 -5.62
C ARG A 322 -27.39 8.45 -4.92
N PHE A 323 -28.63 8.90 -5.12
CA PHE A 323 -29.82 8.25 -4.56
C PHE A 323 -30.00 6.83 -5.12
N ILE A 324 -29.84 6.65 -6.43
CA ILE A 324 -29.91 5.34 -7.09
C ILE A 324 -28.82 4.41 -6.53
N ALA A 325 -27.58 4.89 -6.43
CA ALA A 325 -26.47 4.13 -5.87
C ALA A 325 -26.74 3.71 -4.42
N LYS A 326 -27.26 4.60 -3.57
CA LYS A 326 -27.69 4.25 -2.20
C LYS A 326 -28.78 3.17 -2.21
N ALA A 327 -29.81 3.31 -3.06
CA ALA A 327 -30.90 2.34 -3.14
C ALA A 327 -30.41 0.94 -3.52
N PHE A 328 -29.41 0.83 -4.41
CA PHE A 328 -28.79 -0.45 -4.76
C PHE A 328 -27.83 -0.98 -3.68
N LEU A 329 -27.08 -0.11 -3.00
CA LEU A 329 -26.08 -0.51 -2.02
C LEU A 329 -26.69 -0.90 -0.66
N ILE A 330 -27.79 -0.26 -0.23
CA ILE A 330 -28.40 -0.52 1.09
C ILE A 330 -28.76 -2.00 1.31
N PRO A 331 -29.42 -2.71 0.37
CA PRO A 331 -29.68 -4.14 0.52
C PRO A 331 -28.42 -4.99 0.64
N ILE A 332 -27.37 -4.64 -0.10
CA ILE A 332 -26.07 -5.33 -0.10
C ILE A 332 -25.34 -5.09 1.22
N ILE A 333 -25.40 -3.87 1.76
CA ILE A 333 -24.87 -3.51 3.07
C ILE A 333 -25.60 -4.30 4.17
N GLY A 334 -26.94 -4.38 4.10
CA GLY A 334 -27.73 -5.17 5.04
C GLY A 334 -27.35 -6.65 5.03
N ALA A 335 -27.20 -7.24 3.84
CA ALA A 335 -26.72 -8.62 3.69
C ALA A 335 -25.29 -8.79 4.22
N GLY A 336 -24.39 -7.85 3.90
CA GLY A 336 -23.01 -7.85 4.37
C GLY A 336 -22.91 -7.77 5.90
N TYR A 337 -23.74 -6.94 6.53
CA TYR A 337 -23.82 -6.80 7.98
C TYR A 337 -24.28 -8.08 8.67
N MET A 338 -25.27 -8.78 8.09
CA MET A 338 -25.72 -10.09 8.61
C MET A 338 -24.59 -11.13 8.53
N VAL A 339 -23.92 -11.20 7.38
CA VAL A 339 -22.80 -12.14 7.16
C VAL A 339 -21.63 -11.85 8.10
N SER A 340 -21.29 -10.58 8.30
CA SER A 340 -20.16 -10.17 9.16
C SER A 340 -20.44 -10.30 10.66
N SER A 341 -21.71 -10.24 11.09
CA SER A 341 -22.09 -10.26 12.50
C SER A 341 -22.43 -11.67 13.01
N VAL A 342 -23.00 -12.53 12.16
CA VAL A 342 -23.52 -13.86 12.56
C VAL A 342 -22.73 -15.02 11.92
N GLY A 343 -21.82 -14.72 10.99
CA GLY A 343 -21.04 -15.72 10.25
C GLY A 343 -21.77 -16.27 9.02
N PRO A 344 -21.04 -16.92 8.09
CA PRO A 344 -21.60 -17.30 6.79
C PRO A 344 -22.66 -18.41 6.91
N TRP A 345 -22.47 -19.39 7.79
CA TRP A 345 -23.36 -20.55 7.92
C TRP A 345 -24.74 -20.21 8.50
N PRO A 346 -24.85 -19.43 9.59
CA PRO A 346 -26.17 -18.99 10.09
C PRO A 346 -26.85 -17.99 9.14
N SER A 347 -26.09 -17.18 8.42
CA SER A 347 -26.62 -16.21 7.45
C SER A 347 -27.29 -16.90 6.25
N PHE A 348 -26.70 -17.99 5.75
CA PHE A 348 -27.33 -18.81 4.72
C PHE A 348 -28.64 -19.46 5.20
N VAL A 349 -28.69 -19.91 6.45
CA VAL A 349 -29.90 -20.52 7.04
C VAL A 349 -31.00 -19.47 7.22
N LEU A 350 -30.68 -18.27 7.70
CA LEU A 350 -31.64 -17.17 7.85
C LEU A 350 -32.15 -16.65 6.50
N PHE A 351 -31.28 -16.56 5.50
CA PHE A 351 -31.66 -16.15 4.15
C PHE A 351 -32.55 -17.21 3.46
N ALA A 352 -32.22 -18.50 3.61
CA ALA A 352 -33.06 -19.59 3.12
C ALA A 352 -34.42 -19.65 3.83
N ALA A 353 -34.46 -19.42 5.15
CA ALA A 353 -35.70 -19.34 5.92
C ALA A 353 -36.57 -18.14 5.52
N PHE A 354 -35.96 -16.98 5.23
CA PHE A 354 -36.66 -15.79 4.76
C PHE A 354 -37.25 -15.98 3.35
N LEU A 355 -36.48 -16.56 2.41
CA LEU A 355 -36.99 -16.91 1.08
C LEU A 355 -38.09 -17.98 1.15
N GLY A 356 -37.93 -18.98 2.02
CA GLY A 356 -38.95 -19.99 2.30
C GLY A 356 -40.23 -19.36 2.88
N GLY A 357 -40.09 -18.39 3.79
CA GLY A 357 -41.19 -17.64 4.38
C GLY A 357 -41.93 -16.75 3.37
N LEU A 358 -41.21 -16.09 2.47
CA LEU A 358 -41.80 -15.33 1.36
C LEU A 358 -42.54 -16.25 0.39
N ALA A 359 -41.93 -17.37 -0.02
CA ALA A 359 -42.59 -18.35 -0.88
C ALA A 359 -43.85 -18.92 -0.22
N ALA A 360 -43.81 -19.24 1.08
CA ALA A 360 -44.96 -19.68 1.85
C ALA A 360 -46.04 -18.59 1.96
N PHE A 361 -45.66 -17.32 2.21
CA PHE A 361 -46.60 -16.20 2.25
C PHE A 361 -47.30 -15.99 0.90
N PHE A 362 -46.57 -16.02 -0.21
CA PHE A 362 -47.14 -15.95 -1.55
C PHE A 362 -48.02 -17.18 -1.87
N MET A 363 -47.64 -18.38 -1.46
CA MET A 363 -48.47 -19.59 -1.62
C MET A 363 -49.74 -19.55 -0.77
N ILE A 364 -49.67 -19.08 0.48
CA ILE A 364 -50.82 -18.93 1.37
C ILE A 364 -51.75 -17.83 0.86
N ARG A 365 -51.20 -16.71 0.36
CA ARG A 365 -51.98 -15.62 -0.21
C ARG A 365 -52.66 -16.04 -1.52
N LYS A 366 -51.97 -16.82 -2.37
CA LYS A 366 -52.52 -17.41 -3.60
C LYS A 366 -53.60 -18.45 -3.30
N ARG A 367 -53.43 -19.28 -2.27
CA ARG A 367 -54.47 -20.22 -1.77
C ARG A 367 -55.69 -19.48 -1.23
N ARG A 368 -55.51 -18.44 -0.40
CA ARG A 368 -56.60 -17.61 0.13
C ARG A 368 -57.39 -16.89 -0.97
N PHE A 369 -56.71 -16.41 -2.00
CA PHE A 369 -57.35 -15.80 -3.17
C PHE A 369 -58.17 -16.82 -3.98
N PHE A 370 -57.67 -18.05 -4.15
CA PHE A 370 -58.39 -19.13 -4.83
C PHE A 370 -59.58 -19.68 -4.03
N THR A 371 -59.47 -19.79 -2.69
CA THR A 371 -60.61 -20.21 -1.84
C THR A 371 -61.68 -19.14 -1.74
N ALA A 372 -61.33 -17.85 -1.78
CA ALA A 372 -62.30 -16.75 -1.85
C ALA A 372 -63.06 -16.73 -3.18
N PHE A 373 -62.40 -17.08 -4.29
CA PHE A 373 -63.02 -17.16 -5.62
C PHE A 373 -63.95 -18.38 -5.79
N LYS A 374 -63.70 -19.48 -5.05
CA LYS A 374 -64.53 -20.69 -5.07
C LYS A 374 -65.78 -20.59 -4.17
N GLY A 375 -65.83 -19.60 -3.28
CA GLY A 375 -66.99 -19.31 -2.42
C GLY A 375 -67.98 -18.29 -2.98
N SER A 376 -67.70 -17.71 -4.16
CA SER A 376 -68.53 -16.67 -4.79
C SER A 376 -69.18 -17.11 -6.11
N LEU A 377 -69.20 -18.42 -6.42
CA LEU A 377 -69.99 -18.95 -7.52
C LEU A 377 -71.40 -19.30 -6.99
N PRO A 378 -72.47 -18.58 -7.38
CA PRO A 378 -73.83 -18.99 -7.07
C PRO A 378 -74.12 -20.32 -7.78
N GLY A 379 -74.64 -21.28 -7.01
CA GLY A 379 -75.24 -22.50 -7.54
C GLY A 379 -76.62 -22.26 -8.15
#